data_AF-A0A3B9C2R1-F1
#
_entry.id   AF-A0A3B9C2R1-F1
#
_cell.length_a   1.000
_cell.length_b   1.000
_cell.length_c   1.000
_cell.angle_alpha   90.00
_cell.angle_beta   90.00
_cell.angle_gamma   90.00
#
_symmetry.space_group_name_H-M   'P 1'
#
loop_
_entity.id
_entity.type
_entity.pdbx_description
1 polymer ?
#
loop_
_entity_poly.entity_id
_entity_poly.type
_entity_poly.pdbx_seq_one_letter_code
_entity_poly.pdbx_strand_id
1 'polypeptide(L)'
;IIINLFRFTFRAMMPPYEGGIYFWLYVFWYFLFLLIFIFRLSFRIMAKPAMVYLCLFLCALFPVLNLGIASRNTEGERFLYLPGIFLIVYFVDVFSRMQISVQKWMLTLFIIISVFYLIQVQQKWRCSHQQILSFYHQMKQQKDYHVIEIINLPVLANGTYALRVGLQEGMRWHGIQQKVPVQVRSRKSFREWPKCQMNLHSDTLLVKFTGNELETGN
;
A
#
# COMPACT_ATOMS: atom_id res chain seq x y z
N ILE A 1 15.51 -13.55 -7.85
CA ILE A 1 14.62 -14.50 -7.14
C ILE A 1 14.79 -14.41 -5.61
N ILE A 2 15.97 -14.68 -5.03
CA ILE A 2 16.17 -14.67 -3.56
C ILE A 2 15.78 -13.33 -2.91
N ILE A 3 16.22 -12.20 -3.47
CA ILE A 3 15.85 -10.86 -2.96
C ILE A 3 14.33 -10.64 -3.01
N ASN A 4 13.67 -11.10 -4.08
CA ASN A 4 12.21 -10.99 -4.20
C ASN A 4 11.51 -11.89 -3.18
N LEU A 5 12.01 -13.10 -2.95
CA LEU A 5 11.48 -14.00 -1.91
C LEU A 5 11.49 -13.33 -0.54
N PHE A 6 12.61 -12.73 -0.14
CA PHE A 6 12.68 -11.99 1.12
C PHE A 6 11.72 -10.80 1.14
N ARG A 7 11.68 -10.01 0.06
CA ARG A 7 10.77 -8.85 -0.05
C ARG A 7 9.30 -9.26 0.06
N PHE A 8 8.90 -10.35 -0.59
CA PHE A 8 7.52 -10.84 -0.60
C PHE A 8 7.10 -11.47 0.72
N THR A 9 7.96 -12.29 1.32
CA THR A 9 7.69 -12.86 2.65
C THR A 9 7.57 -11.74 3.69
N PHE A 10 8.47 -10.76 3.63
CA PHE A 10 8.39 -9.59 4.51
C PHE A 10 7.10 -8.83 4.25
N ARG A 11 6.74 -8.53 2.99
CA ARG A 11 5.48 -7.88 2.59
C ARG A 11 4.22 -8.63 2.98
N ALA A 12 4.26 -9.96 3.10
CA ALA A 12 3.10 -10.75 3.52
C ALA A 12 2.80 -10.55 5.02
N MET A 13 3.82 -10.17 5.80
CA MET A 13 3.73 -9.96 7.23
C MET A 13 3.77 -8.48 7.62
N MET A 14 4.36 -7.68 6.74
CA MET A 14 4.62 -6.27 6.92
C MET A 14 3.92 -5.46 5.84
N PRO A 15 3.14 -4.46 6.25
CA PRO A 15 2.54 -3.56 5.28
C PRO A 15 3.57 -2.73 4.49
N PRO A 16 3.16 -2.12 3.36
CA PRO A 16 4.00 -1.18 2.63
C PRO A 16 4.27 0.05 3.49
N TYR A 17 5.54 0.46 3.53
CA TYR A 17 5.97 1.63 4.28
C TYR A 17 7.00 2.44 3.48
N GLU A 18 6.87 3.76 3.57
CA GLU A 18 7.80 4.73 2.99
C GLU A 18 8.71 5.19 4.13
N GLY A 19 9.99 4.81 4.07
CA GLY A 19 10.95 4.84 5.19
C GLY A 19 10.88 6.02 6.18
N GLY A 20 11.21 5.76 7.44
CA GLY A 20 11.21 6.70 8.56
C GLY A 20 11.50 6.00 9.88
N ILE A 21 11.53 6.72 11.01
CA ILE A 21 11.87 6.12 12.31
C ILE A 21 10.88 5.03 12.75
N TYR A 22 9.59 5.18 12.40
CA TYR A 22 8.57 4.18 12.68
C TYR A 22 8.78 2.86 11.91
N PHE A 23 9.46 2.90 10.75
CA PHE A 23 9.86 1.68 10.04
C PHE A 23 10.86 0.88 10.85
N TRP A 24 11.90 1.54 11.38
CA TRP A 24 12.94 0.87 12.15
C TRP A 24 12.41 0.35 13.49
N LEU A 25 11.55 1.11 14.16
CA LEU A 25 10.82 0.63 15.34
C LEU A 25 10.00 -0.62 15.02
N TYR A 26 9.34 -0.65 13.88
CA TYR A 26 8.54 -1.80 13.46
C TYR A 26 9.40 -3.02 13.10
N VAL A 27 10.48 -2.84 12.33
CA VAL A 27 11.49 -3.87 12.07
C VAL A 27 12.04 -4.43 13.38
N PHE A 28 12.34 -3.57 14.34
CA PHE A 28 12.83 -3.96 15.66
C PHE A 28 11.81 -4.81 16.43
N TRP A 29 10.57 -4.34 16.58
CA TRP A 29 9.53 -5.07 17.31
C TRP A 29 9.16 -6.40 16.64
N TYR A 30 9.13 -6.43 15.30
CA TYR A 30 8.91 -7.64 14.55
C TYR A 30 10.07 -8.62 14.65
N PHE A 31 11.31 -8.13 14.60
CA PHE A 31 12.49 -8.95 14.80
C PHE A 31 12.51 -9.52 16.22
N LEU A 32 12.16 -8.73 17.24
CA LEU A 32 12.02 -9.18 18.63
C LEU A 32 10.93 -10.27 18.75
N PHE A 33 9.78 -10.05 18.11
CA PHE A 33 8.71 -11.05 18.02
C PHE A 33 9.21 -12.35 17.38
N LEU A 34 9.91 -12.27 16.24
CA LEU A 34 10.50 -13.42 15.57
C LEU A 34 11.58 -14.10 16.42
N LEU A 35 12.38 -13.35 17.16
CA LEU A 35 13.43 -13.90 18.03
C LEU A 35 12.83 -14.69 19.19
N ILE A 36 11.82 -14.12 19.86
CA ILE A 36 11.05 -14.80 20.92
C ILE A 36 10.36 -16.04 20.33
N PHE A 37 9.79 -15.91 19.13
CA PHE A 37 9.13 -16.99 18.41
C PHE A 37 10.11 -18.13 18.10
N ILE A 38 11.24 -17.86 17.43
CA ILE A 38 12.28 -18.84 17.05
C ILE A 38 12.94 -19.47 18.28
N PHE A 39 13.29 -18.67 19.29
CA PHE A 39 13.91 -19.17 20.53
C PHE A 39 12.99 -20.15 21.27
N ARG A 40 11.68 -19.89 21.27
CA ARG A 40 10.67 -20.81 21.82
C ARG A 40 10.34 -21.97 20.87
N LEU A 41 10.49 -21.78 19.56
CA LEU A 41 10.29 -22.80 18.51
C LEU A 41 11.37 -23.89 18.55
N SER A 42 12.62 -23.48 18.82
CA SER A 42 13.85 -24.28 18.78
C SER A 42 13.85 -25.51 19.69
N PHE A 43 12.86 -25.65 20.57
CA PHE A 43 12.80 -26.76 21.52
C PHE A 43 11.58 -27.68 21.37
N ARG A 44 10.60 -27.41 20.49
CA ARG A 44 9.34 -28.22 20.47
C ARG A 44 8.66 -28.50 19.12
N ILE A 45 9.06 -27.88 18.00
CA ILE A 45 8.20 -27.86 16.78
C ILE A 45 8.89 -28.46 15.55
N MET A 46 9.27 -29.74 15.64
CA MET A 46 9.34 -30.60 14.45
C MET A 46 8.05 -31.42 14.28
N ALA A 47 6.88 -30.85 14.61
CA ALA A 47 5.63 -31.54 14.33
C ALA A 47 5.23 -31.34 12.87
N LYS A 48 4.99 -32.47 12.20
CA LYS A 48 4.73 -32.60 10.76
C LYS A 48 3.73 -31.61 10.15
N PRO A 49 2.60 -31.21 10.78
CA PRO A 49 1.62 -30.35 10.11
C PRO A 49 2.08 -28.90 9.91
N ALA A 50 2.89 -28.33 10.80
CA ALA A 50 3.38 -26.95 10.64
C ALA A 50 4.25 -26.81 9.36
N MET A 51 5.07 -27.81 9.07
CA MET A 51 5.91 -27.83 7.87
C MET A 51 5.07 -27.88 6.58
N VAL A 52 3.92 -28.56 6.60
CA VAL A 52 3.01 -28.61 5.44
C VAL A 52 2.50 -27.20 5.09
N TYR A 53 2.08 -26.40 6.07
CA TYR A 53 1.62 -25.03 5.83
C TYR A 53 2.73 -24.13 5.32
N LEU A 54 3.96 -24.29 5.84
CA LEU A 54 5.12 -23.54 5.33
C LEU A 54 5.46 -23.91 3.88
N CYS A 55 5.39 -25.19 3.53
CA CYS A 55 5.55 -25.64 2.14
C CYS A 55 4.45 -25.07 1.24
N LEU A 56 3.19 -25.10 1.66
CA LEU A 56 2.08 -24.53 0.90
C LEU A 56 2.22 -23.01 0.71
N PHE A 57 2.70 -22.29 1.73
CA PHE A 57 3.06 -20.88 1.62
C PHE A 57 4.10 -20.65 0.52
N LEU A 58 5.22 -21.39 0.54
CA LEU A 58 6.29 -21.26 -0.45
C LEU A 58 5.82 -21.62 -1.86
N CYS A 59 5.02 -22.68 -2.01
CA CYS A 59 4.43 -23.08 -3.29
C CYS A 59 3.47 -22.02 -3.83
N ALA A 60 2.61 -21.43 -2.98
CA ALA A 60 1.69 -20.37 -3.38
C ALA A 60 2.42 -19.06 -3.70
N LEU A 61 3.59 -18.81 -3.10
CA LEU A 61 4.40 -17.64 -3.35
C LEU A 61 5.17 -17.73 -4.67
N PHE A 62 5.54 -18.95 -5.10
CA PHE A 62 6.38 -19.18 -6.27
C PHE A 62 5.91 -18.48 -7.56
N PRO A 63 4.61 -18.51 -7.94
CA PRO A 63 4.14 -17.81 -9.14
C PRO A 63 4.34 -16.29 -9.09
N VAL A 64 4.38 -15.71 -7.89
CA VAL A 64 4.44 -14.27 -7.65
C VAL A 64 5.89 -13.78 -7.61
N LEU A 65 6.88 -14.65 -7.37
CA LEU A 65 8.30 -14.26 -7.25
C LEU A 65 8.88 -13.64 -8.52
N ASN A 66 8.32 -14.00 -9.68
CA ASN A 66 8.71 -13.49 -10.99
C ASN A 66 7.96 -12.20 -11.37
N LEU A 67 6.93 -11.82 -10.61
CA LEU A 67 6.24 -10.55 -10.80
C LEU A 67 7.07 -9.44 -10.14
N GLY A 68 7.48 -8.45 -10.93
CA GLY A 68 8.13 -7.24 -10.43
C GLY A 68 7.14 -6.42 -9.61
N ILE A 69 7.12 -6.59 -8.29
CA ILE A 69 6.23 -5.85 -7.42
C ILE A 69 7.00 -4.75 -6.72
N ALA A 70 6.56 -3.51 -6.95
CA ALA A 70 7.13 -2.34 -6.30
C ALA A 70 6.91 -2.42 -4.78
N SER A 71 8.00 -2.42 -4.01
CA SER A 71 8.01 -2.47 -2.54
C SER A 71 7.33 -1.27 -1.85
N ARG A 72 6.86 -0.28 -2.61
CA ARG A 72 6.15 0.91 -2.11
C ARG A 72 4.68 0.97 -2.52
N ASN A 73 4.21 0.11 -3.44
CA ASN A 73 2.86 0.17 -3.97
C ASN A 73 1.97 -0.89 -3.32
N THR A 74 0.71 -0.56 -3.08
CA THR A 74 -0.32 -1.47 -2.53
C THR A 74 -0.90 -2.41 -3.60
N GLU A 75 -0.64 -2.19 -4.90
CA GLU A 75 -1.14 -3.06 -5.99
C GLU A 75 -0.67 -4.50 -5.83
N GLY A 76 0.58 -4.66 -5.40
CA GLY A 76 1.21 -5.95 -5.22
C GLY A 76 0.68 -6.76 -4.04
N GLU A 77 -0.08 -6.16 -3.13
CA GLU A 77 -0.61 -6.84 -1.94
C GLU A 77 -1.61 -7.94 -2.33
N ARG A 78 -2.32 -7.76 -3.45
CA ARG A 78 -3.32 -8.73 -3.92
C ARG A 78 -2.71 -10.10 -4.22
N PHE A 79 -1.47 -10.12 -4.69
CA PHE A 79 -0.76 -11.36 -4.98
C PHE A 79 -0.30 -12.09 -3.71
N LEU A 80 -0.35 -11.42 -2.55
CA LEU A 80 0.06 -11.99 -1.27
C LEU A 80 -1.10 -12.54 -0.45
N TYR A 81 -2.35 -12.35 -0.86
CA TYR A 81 -3.51 -12.84 -0.10
C TYR A 81 -3.51 -14.37 0.03
N LEU A 82 -3.30 -15.09 -1.07
CA LEU A 82 -3.30 -16.55 -1.04
C LEU A 82 -2.10 -17.12 -0.25
N PRO A 83 -0.84 -16.72 -0.50
CA PRO A 83 0.28 -17.11 0.36
C PRO A 83 0.03 -16.73 1.83
N GLY A 84 -0.48 -15.53 2.08
CA GLY A 84 -0.75 -15.01 3.42
C GLY A 84 -1.68 -15.91 4.24
N ILE A 85 -2.67 -16.55 3.63
CA ILE A 85 -3.57 -17.50 4.33
C ILE A 85 -2.77 -18.66 4.92
N PHE A 86 -1.90 -19.31 4.15
CA PHE A 86 -1.09 -20.43 4.63
C PHE A 86 -0.13 -20.00 5.74
N LEU A 87 0.39 -18.77 5.65
CA LEU A 87 1.24 -18.19 6.66
C LEU A 87 0.49 -17.92 7.97
N ILE A 88 -0.75 -17.42 7.90
CA ILE A 88 -1.61 -17.22 9.07
C ILE A 88 -1.91 -18.56 9.75
N VAL A 89 -2.31 -19.58 8.98
CA VAL A 89 -2.61 -20.92 9.51
C VAL A 89 -1.36 -21.53 10.18
N TYR A 90 -0.18 -21.36 9.57
CA TYR A 90 1.09 -21.75 10.17
C TYR A 90 1.29 -21.07 11.54
N PHE A 91 1.10 -19.75 11.63
CA PHE A 91 1.23 -19.04 12.89
C PHE A 91 0.22 -19.52 13.93
N VAL A 92 -1.04 -19.72 13.56
CA VAL A 92 -2.08 -20.22 14.47
C VAL A 92 -1.72 -21.60 15.03
N ASP A 93 -1.29 -22.54 14.17
CA ASP A 93 -0.85 -23.88 14.59
C ASP A 93 0.34 -23.79 15.56
N VAL A 94 1.33 -22.96 15.26
CA VAL A 94 2.48 -22.75 16.15
C VAL A 94 2.07 -22.12 17.48
N PHE A 95 1.24 -21.06 17.43
CA PHE A 95 0.76 -20.36 18.62
C PHE A 95 0.00 -21.28 19.57
N SER A 96 -0.84 -22.17 19.02
CA SER A 96 -1.65 -23.12 19.80
C SER A 96 -0.82 -24.01 20.73
N ARG A 97 0.46 -24.23 20.41
CA ARG A 97 1.39 -25.09 21.16
C ARG A 97 2.21 -24.35 22.21
N MET A 98 2.13 -23.02 22.23
CA MET A 98 2.81 -22.20 23.23
C MET A 98 2.07 -22.21 24.58
N GLN A 99 2.74 -21.79 25.64
CA GLN A 99 2.09 -21.57 26.93
C GLN A 99 1.04 -20.47 26.82
N ILE A 100 -0.09 -20.60 27.51
CA ILE A 100 -1.22 -19.67 27.40
C ILE A 100 -0.88 -18.23 27.78
N SER A 101 0.06 -18.04 28.71
CA SER A 101 0.58 -16.71 29.07
C SER A 101 1.32 -16.06 27.91
N VAL A 102 2.16 -16.82 27.20
CA VAL A 102 2.91 -16.36 26.02
C VAL A 102 1.95 -16.04 24.87
N GLN A 103 0.94 -16.89 24.64
CA GLN A 103 -0.09 -16.65 23.63
C GLN A 103 -0.79 -15.31 23.85
N LYS A 104 -1.23 -15.04 25.10
CA LYS A 104 -1.89 -13.78 25.46
C LYS A 104 -0.98 -12.58 25.20
N TRP A 105 0.28 -12.63 25.64
CA TRP A 105 1.23 -11.54 25.42
C TRP A 105 1.49 -11.27 23.93
N MET A 106 1.72 -12.32 23.15
CA MET A 106 1.98 -12.18 21.70
C MET A 106 0.76 -11.68 20.94
N LEU A 107 -0.44 -12.13 21.30
CA LEU A 107 -1.69 -11.63 20.73
C LEU A 107 -1.90 -10.15 21.06
N THR A 108 -1.72 -9.75 22.31
CA THR A 108 -1.82 -8.33 22.72
C THR A 108 -0.84 -7.46 21.93
N LEU A 109 0.43 -7.88 21.83
CA LEU A 109 1.45 -7.16 21.06
C LEU A 109 1.06 -7.05 19.58
N PHE A 110 0.59 -8.15 18.99
CA PHE A 110 0.14 -8.17 17.59
C PHE A 110 -1.03 -7.21 17.36
N ILE A 111 -2.02 -7.18 18.26
CA ILE A 111 -3.17 -6.26 18.17
C ILE A 111 -2.70 -4.80 18.26
N ILE A 112 -1.85 -4.47 19.23
CA ILE A 112 -1.33 -3.10 19.40
C ILE A 112 -0.61 -2.64 18.13
N ILE A 113 0.28 -3.47 17.58
CA ILE A 113 1.01 -3.18 16.35
C ILE A 113 0.03 -2.99 15.16
N SER A 114 -0.96 -3.88 15.04
CA SER A 114 -1.95 -3.84 13.96
C SER A 114 -2.82 -2.58 14.02
N VAL A 115 -3.30 -2.22 15.21
CA VAL A 115 -4.11 -1.01 15.43
C VAL A 115 -3.29 0.25 15.15
N PHE A 116 -2.04 0.30 15.65
CA PHE A 116 -1.15 1.41 15.37
C PHE A 116 -0.95 1.62 13.86
N TYR A 117 -0.73 0.53 13.12
CA TYR A 117 -0.59 0.59 11.67
C TYR A 117 -1.88 1.04 10.98
N LEU A 118 -3.03 0.51 11.40
CA LEU A 118 -4.32 0.88 10.85
C LEU A 118 -4.57 2.39 10.97
N ILE A 119 -4.20 2.99 12.11
CA ILE A 119 -4.30 4.44 12.33
C ILE A 119 -3.41 5.21 11.34
N GLN A 120 -2.15 4.79 11.16
CA GLN A 120 -1.21 5.43 10.24
C GLN A 120 -1.71 5.38 8.79
N VAL A 121 -2.20 4.22 8.34
CA VAL A 121 -2.78 4.06 7.01
C VAL A 121 -4.02 4.93 6.84
N GLN A 122 -4.93 4.89 7.82
CA GLN A 122 -6.14 5.69 7.79
C GLN A 122 -5.83 7.19 7.65
N GLN A 123 -4.80 7.69 8.35
CA GLN A 123 -4.38 9.09 8.24
C GLN A 123 -3.87 9.42 6.83
N LYS A 124 -3.05 8.56 6.23
CA LYS A 124 -2.57 8.74 4.85
C LYS A 124 -3.73 8.77 3.86
N TRP A 125 -4.66 7.82 3.97
CA TRP A 125 -5.86 7.78 3.12
C TRP A 125 -6.76 9.00 3.29
N ARG A 126 -6.97 9.45 4.54
CA ARG A 126 -7.75 10.67 4.83
C ARG A 126 -7.11 11.91 4.21
N CYS A 127 -5.79 12.07 4.37
CA CYS A 127 -5.06 13.19 3.80
C CYS A 127 -5.18 13.22 2.27
N SER A 128 -4.88 12.09 1.61
CA SER A 128 -5.02 11.99 0.15
C SER A 128 -6.44 12.22 -0.33
N HIS A 129 -7.45 11.72 0.39
CA HIS A 129 -8.85 11.96 0.07
C HIS A 129 -9.21 13.45 0.16
N GLN A 130 -8.80 14.15 1.22
CA GLN A 130 -9.02 15.59 1.35
C GLN A 130 -8.37 16.39 0.22
N GLN A 131 -7.18 15.98 -0.22
CA GLN A 131 -6.50 16.63 -1.34
C GLN A 131 -7.16 16.37 -2.70
N ILE A 132 -7.71 15.18 -2.91
CA ILE A 132 -8.54 14.87 -4.09
C ILE A 132 -9.80 15.74 -4.10
N LEU A 133 -10.46 15.86 -2.95
CA LEU A 133 -11.66 16.69 -2.81
C LEU A 133 -11.36 18.17 -3.06
N SER A 134 -10.25 18.69 -2.52
CA SER A 134 -9.85 20.08 -2.75
C SER A 134 -9.53 20.34 -4.21
N PHE A 135 -8.89 19.39 -4.89
CA PHE A 135 -8.65 19.43 -6.33
C PHE A 135 -9.97 19.49 -7.13
N TYR A 136 -10.94 18.61 -6.86
CA TYR A 136 -12.24 18.69 -7.53
C TYR A 136 -13.00 19.98 -7.21
N HIS A 137 -12.88 20.49 -5.99
CA HIS A 137 -13.47 21.77 -5.61
C HIS A 137 -12.86 22.93 -6.40
N GLN A 138 -11.53 22.96 -6.56
CA GLN A 138 -10.83 23.95 -7.39
C GLN A 138 -11.26 23.85 -8.86
N MET A 139 -11.35 22.64 -9.41
CA MET A 139 -11.83 22.43 -10.79
C MET A 139 -13.26 22.94 -10.99
N LYS A 140 -14.13 22.78 -9.99
CA LYS A 140 -15.53 23.25 -10.05
C LYS A 140 -15.65 24.77 -9.98
N GLN A 141 -14.68 25.45 -9.35
CA GLN A 141 -14.63 26.91 -9.30
C GLN A 141 -14.17 27.52 -10.62
N GLN A 142 -13.35 26.80 -11.39
CA GLN A 142 -13.04 27.20 -12.76
C GLN A 142 -14.30 27.12 -13.62
N LYS A 143 -14.57 28.17 -14.39
CA LYS A 143 -15.67 28.24 -15.34
C LYS A 143 -15.10 28.50 -16.74
N ASP A 144 -15.95 28.35 -17.74
CA ASP A 144 -15.68 28.81 -19.11
C ASP A 144 -14.47 28.13 -19.77
N TYR A 145 -14.37 26.81 -19.63
CA TYR A 145 -13.44 25.97 -20.37
C TYR A 145 -14.18 24.94 -21.22
N HIS A 146 -13.63 24.67 -22.41
CA HIS A 146 -14.16 23.70 -23.38
C HIS A 146 -13.28 22.46 -23.53
N VAL A 147 -12.03 22.50 -23.05
CA VAL A 147 -11.12 21.34 -23.00
C VAL A 147 -10.39 21.33 -21.67
N ILE A 148 -10.15 20.14 -21.10
CA ILE A 148 -9.24 19.97 -19.95
C ILE A 148 -8.02 19.18 -20.41
N GLU A 149 -6.84 19.76 -20.22
CA GLU A 149 -5.58 19.12 -20.50
C GLU A 149 -4.81 18.87 -19.21
N ILE A 150 -4.30 17.65 -19.02
CA ILE A 150 -3.72 17.22 -17.76
C ILE A 150 -2.34 16.65 -17.96
N ILE A 151 -1.40 17.23 -17.23
CA ILE A 151 0.00 16.85 -17.23
C ILE A 151 0.34 16.24 -15.88
N ASN A 152 0.91 15.03 -15.93
CA ASN A 152 1.36 14.24 -14.78
C ASN A 152 0.25 13.87 -13.80
N LEU A 153 -0.88 13.36 -14.30
CA LEU A 153 -1.99 12.91 -13.46
C LEU A 153 -1.48 11.94 -12.37
N PRO A 154 -1.70 12.23 -11.07
CA PRO A 154 -1.18 11.41 -9.99
C PRO A 154 -1.92 10.06 -9.94
N VAL A 155 -1.16 8.97 -10.09
CA VAL A 155 -1.66 7.60 -9.91
C VAL A 155 -1.53 7.19 -8.44
N LEU A 156 -0.35 7.42 -7.87
CA LEU A 156 -0.02 7.22 -6.47
C LEU A 156 0.49 8.53 -5.87
N ALA A 157 0.10 8.81 -4.63
CA ALA A 157 0.63 9.90 -3.83
C ALA A 157 0.69 9.44 -2.36
N ASN A 158 1.84 9.62 -1.69
CA ASN A 158 2.04 9.23 -0.29
C ASN A 158 1.64 7.76 0.00
N GLY A 159 2.03 6.84 -0.89
CA GLY A 159 1.69 5.41 -0.82
C GLY A 159 0.21 5.06 -1.02
N THR A 160 -0.66 6.02 -1.30
CA THR A 160 -2.11 5.82 -1.53
C THR A 160 -2.50 6.11 -2.97
N TYR A 161 -3.59 5.51 -3.44
CA TYR A 161 -4.10 5.83 -4.77
C TYR A 161 -4.78 7.19 -4.77
N ALA A 162 -4.36 8.04 -5.71
CA ALA A 162 -4.97 9.35 -5.89
C ALA A 162 -6.20 9.25 -6.81
N LEU A 163 -6.00 8.98 -8.10
CA LEU A 163 -7.07 9.04 -9.11
C LEU A 163 -7.22 7.71 -9.87
N ARG A 164 -7.51 6.64 -9.13
CA ARG A 164 -7.54 5.25 -9.64
C ARG A 164 -8.70 4.97 -10.61
N VAL A 165 -9.89 5.51 -10.32
CA VAL A 165 -11.13 5.22 -11.07
C VAL A 165 -11.18 5.98 -12.40
N GLY A 166 -10.18 6.82 -12.67
CA GLY A 166 -10.21 7.76 -13.79
C GLY A 166 -10.74 9.12 -13.34
N LEU A 167 -10.18 10.18 -13.90
CA LEU A 167 -10.56 11.54 -13.53
C LEU A 167 -11.98 11.87 -13.98
N GLN A 168 -12.40 11.39 -15.16
CA GLN A 168 -13.71 11.67 -15.72
C GLN A 168 -14.84 11.14 -14.84
N GLU A 169 -14.66 9.96 -14.26
CA GLU A 169 -15.59 9.33 -13.32
C GLU A 169 -15.69 10.13 -12.03
N GLY A 170 -14.55 10.58 -11.48
CA GLY A 170 -14.55 11.39 -10.27
C GLY A 170 -15.16 12.78 -10.51
N MET A 171 -14.88 13.41 -11.65
CA MET A 171 -15.54 14.65 -12.08
C MET A 171 -17.07 14.48 -12.14
N ARG A 172 -17.55 13.36 -12.70
CA ARG A 172 -18.98 13.03 -12.73
C ARG A 172 -19.58 12.94 -11.33
N TRP A 173 -18.92 12.23 -10.42
CA TRP A 173 -19.39 12.09 -9.03
C TRP A 173 -19.42 13.42 -8.27
N HIS A 174 -18.55 14.37 -8.63
CA HIS A 174 -18.50 15.69 -8.03
C HIS A 174 -19.33 16.76 -8.78
N GLY A 175 -20.10 16.35 -9.80
CA GLY A 175 -21.02 17.22 -10.53
C GLY A 175 -20.33 18.23 -11.45
N ILE A 176 -19.10 17.93 -11.90
CA ILE A 176 -18.39 18.73 -12.90
C ILE A 176 -18.82 18.21 -14.27
N GLN A 177 -19.37 19.08 -15.12
CA GLN A 177 -20.09 18.68 -16.34
C GLN A 177 -19.19 17.90 -17.31
N GLN A 178 -19.69 16.73 -17.74
CA GLN A 178 -18.95 15.75 -18.57
C GLN A 178 -18.78 16.13 -20.05
N LYS A 179 -19.35 17.24 -20.51
CA LYS A 179 -19.33 17.59 -21.95
C LYS A 179 -17.97 18.11 -22.44
N VAL A 180 -17.01 18.24 -21.53
CA VAL A 180 -15.68 18.78 -21.82
C VAL A 180 -14.72 17.60 -22.04
N PRO A 181 -14.09 17.45 -23.22
CA PRO A 181 -13.06 16.45 -23.44
C PRO A 181 -11.90 16.61 -22.45
N VAL A 182 -11.46 15.50 -21.85
CA VAL A 182 -10.31 15.43 -20.95
C VAL A 182 -9.17 14.70 -21.64
N GLN A 183 -8.05 15.38 -21.83
CA GLN A 183 -6.83 14.81 -22.41
C GLN A 183 -5.77 14.66 -21.33
N VAL A 184 -5.37 13.42 -21.03
CA VAL A 184 -4.30 13.12 -20.07
C VAL A 184 -3.02 12.85 -20.85
N ARG A 185 -2.06 13.78 -20.78
CA ARG A 185 -0.76 13.63 -21.47
C ARG A 185 0.15 12.61 -20.81
N SER A 186 0.17 12.57 -19.49
CA SER A 186 1.06 11.69 -18.73
C SER A 186 0.46 11.34 -17.37
N ARG A 187 0.87 10.19 -16.85
CA ARG A 187 0.52 9.69 -15.52
C ARG A 187 1.80 9.46 -14.74
N LYS A 188 1.85 9.92 -13.49
CA LYS A 188 3.04 9.80 -12.63
C LYS A 188 2.67 9.39 -11.20
N SER A 189 3.63 8.77 -10.52
CA SER A 189 3.55 8.44 -9.11
C SER A 189 4.42 9.43 -8.32
N PHE A 190 3.92 9.92 -7.21
CA PHE A 190 4.59 10.94 -6.40
C PHE A 190 4.81 10.43 -4.98
N ARG A 191 5.94 10.85 -4.38
CA ARG A 191 6.28 10.50 -3.00
C ARG A 191 5.34 11.18 -2.01
N GLU A 192 4.94 12.40 -2.33
CA GLU A 192 4.01 13.22 -1.55
C GLU A 192 2.85 13.66 -2.44
N TRP A 193 1.84 14.31 -1.88
CA TRP A 193 0.79 14.90 -2.69
C TRP A 193 1.38 16.00 -3.60
N PRO A 194 1.27 15.90 -4.94
CA PRO A 194 1.84 16.89 -5.83
C PRO A 194 1.10 18.22 -5.73
N LYS A 195 1.81 19.32 -5.95
CA LYS A 195 1.19 20.63 -6.12
C LYS A 195 0.41 20.64 -7.42
N CYS A 196 -0.85 21.08 -7.35
CA CYS A 196 -1.70 21.27 -8.51
C CYS A 196 -1.65 22.73 -8.96
N GLN A 197 -1.35 22.96 -10.23
CA GLN A 197 -1.43 24.27 -10.88
C GLN A 197 -2.50 24.20 -11.96
N MET A 198 -3.48 25.10 -11.89
CA MET A 198 -4.54 25.22 -12.88
C MET A 198 -4.40 26.57 -13.59
N ASN A 199 -4.19 26.54 -14.90
CA ASN A 199 -4.09 27.75 -15.71
C ASN A 199 -5.12 27.66 -16.84
N LEU A 200 -5.96 28.67 -16.96
CA LEU A 200 -6.86 28.81 -18.11
C LEU A 200 -6.12 29.50 -19.24
N HIS A 201 -6.00 28.85 -20.40
CA HIS A 201 -5.42 29.43 -21.58
C HIS A 201 -6.43 29.38 -22.72
N SER A 202 -7.00 30.54 -23.05
CA SER A 202 -8.15 30.66 -23.95
C SER A 202 -9.31 29.79 -23.43
N ASP A 203 -9.62 28.70 -24.12
CA ASP A 203 -10.70 27.78 -23.76
C ASP A 203 -10.22 26.45 -23.16
N THR A 204 -8.91 26.30 -22.93
CA THR A 204 -8.31 25.07 -22.38
C THR A 204 -7.89 25.29 -20.93
N LEU A 205 -8.44 24.47 -20.03
CA LEU A 205 -7.98 24.38 -18.65
C LEU A 205 -6.79 23.43 -18.57
N LEU A 206 -5.59 23.99 -18.42
CA LEU A 206 -4.37 23.22 -18.20
C LEU A 206 -4.20 22.91 -16.71
N VAL A 207 -4.21 21.64 -16.37
CA VAL A 207 -3.96 21.12 -15.02
C VAL A 207 -2.61 20.42 -14.99
N LYS A 208 -1.65 20.99 -14.27
CA LYS A 208 -0.31 20.42 -14.14
C LYS A 208 -0.04 20.03 -12.69
N PHE A 209 0.39 18.79 -12.49
CA PHE A 209 0.87 18.31 -11.21
C PHE A 209 2.41 18.31 -11.18
N THR A 210 2.97 18.92 -10.15
CA THR A 210 4.43 19.01 -9.92
C THR A 210 4.79 18.57 -8.51
N GLY A 211 5.88 17.81 -8.37
CA GLY A 211 6.31 17.30 -7.07
C GLY A 211 7.44 16.29 -7.19
N ASN A 212 7.84 15.73 -6.06
CA ASN A 212 8.87 14.69 -6.01
C ASN A 212 8.30 13.39 -6.58
N GLU A 213 8.71 13.08 -7.80
CA GLU A 213 8.31 11.87 -8.50
C GLU A 213 8.93 10.64 -7.84
N LEU A 214 8.17 9.56 -7.76
CA LEU A 214 8.73 8.25 -7.47
C LEU A 214 9.39 7.77 -8.75
N GLU A 215 10.71 7.56 -8.73
CA GLU A 215 11.39 6.83 -9.79
C GLU A 215 10.69 5.48 -9.94
N THR A 216 9.87 5.37 -10.98
CA THR A 216 9.36 4.07 -11.41
C THR A 216 10.55 3.37 -12.02
N GLY A 217 11.24 2.57 -11.19
CA GLY A 217 12.23 1.61 -11.69
C GLY A 217 11.54 0.74 -12.74
N ASN A 218 12.07 0.80 -13.96
CA ASN A 218 11.76 -0.15 -15.02
C ASN A 218 11.99 -1.58 -14.55
#